data_AF-W3VFB3-F1
#
_entry.id   AF-W3VFB3-F1
#
_cell.length_a   1.000
_cell.length_b   1.000
_cell.length_c   1.000
_cell.angle_alpha   90.00
_cell.angle_beta   90.00
_cell.angle_gamma   90.00
#
_symmetry.space_group_name_H-M   'P 1'
#
loop_
_entity.id
_entity.type
_entity.pdbx_description
1 polymer ?
#
loop_
_entity_poly.entity_id
_entity_poly.type
_entity_poly.pdbx_seq_one_letter_code
_entity_poly.pdbx_strand_id
1 'polypeptide(L)'
;MASEAVQAGASSPSALVDFIAGTAAGIASLLAGHPFDTVKTRLQAQPAATPPTSSSAVESLRPSLAGSSQFVGSYRAIPTSGVLSYAHVQSSAVASEAVSVPIYRSATDAFRMIIKEERAAGLYKGVTSPMLGVAVMNASIFGLYSMSLRYQQQHGYLEGYPITQVFVAGMLSGLGSSLITSPIDLVKIREQMNTHTRPSTWQVFRDVLRSEGLFRGVYRGWCTTAVRDLGYGPYFASYEMLNSQIRAYTDRPLSNVDMAVSGAVAGVVAWVSTFWADVIKTKIQATSASDYRAGSLFWTTARHTYAQGGWRAFFVGVGPTILRALPVNAVLFVTYETTKQMLISHGF
;
A
#
# COMPACT_ATOMS: atom_id res chain seq x y z
N MET A 1 14.26 8.93 55.58
CA MET A 1 15.44 8.66 54.74
C MET A 1 15.82 7.18 54.77
N ALA A 2 14.90 6.29 54.38
CA ALA A 2 15.14 4.84 54.27
C ALA A 2 14.18 4.19 53.26
N SER A 3 13.84 4.90 52.17
CA SER A 3 12.98 4.40 51.09
C SER A 3 13.55 4.68 49.69
N GLU A 4 14.78 5.20 49.59
CA GLU A 4 15.45 5.48 48.31
C GLU A 4 16.49 4.41 47.93
N ALA A 5 16.59 3.30 48.66
CA ALA A 5 17.67 2.32 48.50
C ALA A 5 17.26 0.93 48.01
N VAL A 6 16.02 0.71 47.53
CA VAL A 6 15.57 -0.60 47.00
C VAL A 6 15.19 -0.56 45.50
N GLN A 7 15.40 0.56 44.82
CA GLN A 7 15.07 0.71 43.39
C GLN A 7 16.29 0.94 42.50
N ALA A 8 17.42 0.34 42.87
CA ALA A 8 18.64 0.27 42.07
C ALA A 8 19.00 -1.21 41.85
N GLY A 9 18.48 -1.83 40.79
CA GLY A 9 18.79 -3.24 40.51
C GLY A 9 18.02 -3.95 39.40
N ALA A 10 17.01 -3.33 38.77
CA ALA A 10 16.49 -3.82 37.50
C ALA A 10 17.19 -3.03 36.39
N SER A 11 18.17 -3.64 35.72
CA SER A 11 18.73 -3.10 34.48
C SER A 11 17.57 -2.85 33.52
N SER A 12 17.28 -1.59 33.23
CA SER A 12 16.40 -1.22 32.11
C SER A 12 16.90 -1.99 30.88
N PRO A 13 16.05 -2.74 30.16
CA PRO A 13 16.48 -3.43 28.96
C PRO A 13 17.19 -2.42 28.06
N SER A 14 18.39 -2.76 27.58
CA SER A 14 19.19 -1.88 26.75
C SER A 14 18.34 -1.42 25.57
N ALA A 15 18.29 -0.12 25.28
CA ALA A 15 17.53 0.41 24.14
C ALA A 15 17.91 -0.29 22.82
N LEU A 16 19.13 -0.83 22.76
CA LEU A 16 19.61 -1.69 21.67
C LEU A 16 18.84 -3.01 21.58
N VAL A 17 18.56 -3.67 22.71
CA VAL A 17 17.77 -4.91 22.77
C VAL A 17 16.36 -4.67 22.26
N ASP A 18 15.70 -3.61 22.71
CA ASP A 18 14.35 -3.27 22.25
C ASP A 18 14.34 -2.90 20.75
N PHE A 19 15.38 -2.25 20.25
CA PHE A 19 15.53 -1.95 18.82
C PHE A 19 15.73 -3.21 17.96
N ILE A 20 16.59 -4.14 18.38
CA ILE A 20 16.85 -5.40 17.67
C ILE A 20 15.61 -6.28 17.70
N ALA A 21 15.00 -6.47 18.89
CA ALA A 21 13.77 -7.24 19.04
C ALA A 21 12.63 -6.63 18.21
N GLY A 22 12.49 -5.30 18.21
CA GLY A 22 11.50 -4.58 17.41
C GLY A 22 11.72 -4.74 15.90
N THR A 23 12.98 -4.72 15.44
CA THR A 23 13.30 -4.92 14.02
C THR A 23 13.03 -6.36 13.58
N ALA A 24 13.45 -7.35 14.38
CA ALA A 24 13.21 -8.76 14.11
C ALA A 24 11.70 -9.07 14.06
N ALA A 25 10.95 -8.57 15.03
CA ALA A 25 9.50 -8.69 15.08
C ALA A 25 8.82 -7.98 13.90
N GLY A 26 9.34 -6.81 13.48
CA GLY A 26 8.88 -6.09 12.29
C GLY A 26 9.05 -6.91 11.01
N ILE A 27 10.19 -7.57 10.82
CA ILE A 27 10.43 -8.45 9.67
C ILE A 27 9.52 -9.69 9.70
N ALA A 28 9.44 -10.35 10.85
CA ALA A 28 8.64 -11.58 10.99
C ALA A 28 7.14 -11.31 10.77
N SER A 29 6.62 -10.24 11.35
CA SER A 29 5.23 -9.84 11.19
C SER A 29 4.91 -9.41 9.75
N LEU A 30 5.84 -8.75 9.06
CA LEU A 30 5.72 -8.45 7.63
C LEU A 30 5.60 -9.73 6.81
N LEU A 31 6.47 -10.71 7.03
CA LEU A 31 6.41 -12.01 6.33
C LEU A 31 5.09 -12.75 6.58
N ALA A 32 4.57 -12.70 7.80
CA ALA A 32 3.29 -13.33 8.15
C ALA A 32 2.10 -12.62 7.48
N GLY A 33 2.17 -11.30 7.32
CA GLY A 33 1.10 -10.50 6.72
C GLY A 33 1.14 -10.42 5.19
N HIS A 34 2.31 -10.66 4.59
CA HIS A 34 2.54 -10.38 3.17
C HIS A 34 1.64 -11.15 2.19
N PRO A 35 1.23 -12.42 2.43
CA PRO A 35 0.26 -13.09 1.57
C PRO A 35 -1.07 -12.32 1.43
N PHE A 36 -1.54 -11.70 2.51
CA PHE A 36 -2.77 -10.89 2.49
C PHE A 36 -2.56 -9.56 1.77
N ASP A 37 -1.38 -8.96 1.91
CA ASP A 37 -1.01 -7.73 1.19
C ASP A 37 -0.99 -7.96 -0.31
N THR A 38 -0.40 -9.06 -0.78
CA THR A 38 -0.36 -9.39 -2.22
C THR A 38 -1.77 -9.57 -2.77
N VAL A 39 -2.63 -10.32 -2.08
CA VAL A 39 -4.05 -10.49 -2.48
C VAL A 39 -4.77 -9.14 -2.51
N LYS A 40 -4.61 -8.31 -1.48
CA LYS A 40 -5.20 -6.98 -1.38
C LYS A 40 -4.77 -6.09 -2.54
N THR A 41 -3.46 -5.93 -2.76
CA THR A 41 -2.92 -5.05 -3.80
C THR A 41 -3.42 -5.45 -5.18
N ARG A 42 -3.40 -6.75 -5.50
CA ARG A 42 -3.88 -7.24 -6.80
C ARG A 42 -5.37 -7.01 -7.01
N LEU A 43 -6.17 -7.23 -5.96
CA LEU A 43 -7.60 -6.97 -6.00
C LEU A 43 -7.94 -5.48 -6.14
N GLN A 44 -7.11 -4.58 -5.60
CA GLN A 44 -7.28 -3.12 -5.69
C GLN A 44 -6.80 -2.53 -7.02
N ALA A 45 -5.68 -3.04 -7.54
CA ALA A 45 -4.99 -2.50 -8.71
C ALA A 45 -5.45 -3.11 -10.05
N GLN A 46 -6.23 -4.19 -10.03
CA GLN A 46 -6.78 -4.78 -11.25
C GLN A 46 -7.56 -3.75 -12.10
N PRO A 47 -7.50 -3.87 -13.44
CA PRO A 47 -8.36 -3.10 -14.32
C PRO A 47 -9.83 -3.38 -14.01
N ALA A 48 -10.71 -2.42 -14.27
CA ALA A 48 -12.15 -2.67 -14.14
C ALA A 48 -12.55 -3.85 -15.04
N ALA A 49 -13.32 -4.77 -14.47
CA ALA A 49 -13.99 -5.78 -15.27
C ALA A 49 -14.89 -5.04 -16.27
N THR A 50 -14.48 -5.00 -17.53
CA THR A 50 -15.40 -4.64 -18.61
C THR A 50 -16.56 -5.62 -18.50
N PRO A 51 -17.83 -5.18 -18.43
CA PRO A 51 -18.92 -6.12 -18.69
C PRO A 51 -18.60 -6.78 -20.04
N PRO A 52 -18.83 -8.09 -20.21
CA PRO A 52 -18.55 -8.75 -21.47
C PRO A 52 -19.40 -8.08 -22.55
N THR A 53 -18.81 -7.15 -23.30
CA THR A 53 -19.36 -6.71 -24.57
C THR A 53 -19.22 -7.91 -25.48
N SER A 54 -20.34 -8.58 -25.72
CA SER A 54 -20.53 -9.72 -26.61
C SER A 54 -20.25 -9.40 -28.09
N SER A 55 -19.38 -8.44 -28.40
CA SER A 55 -19.15 -7.94 -29.75
C SER A 55 -17.74 -8.16 -30.29
N SER A 56 -16.75 -8.57 -29.50
CA SER A 56 -15.38 -8.80 -30.01
C SER A 56 -15.14 -10.21 -30.57
N ALA A 57 -16.09 -11.14 -30.40
CA ALA A 57 -15.98 -12.51 -30.91
C ALA A 57 -16.62 -12.72 -32.30
N VAL A 58 -17.28 -11.71 -32.88
CA VAL A 58 -18.02 -11.86 -34.15
C VAL A 58 -17.27 -11.27 -35.35
N GLU A 59 -16.29 -10.39 -35.16
CA GLU A 59 -15.51 -9.80 -36.26
C GLU A 59 -14.45 -10.77 -36.84
N SER A 60 -14.10 -11.85 -36.14
CA SER A 60 -13.11 -12.85 -36.58
C SER A 60 -13.69 -14.03 -37.36
N LEU A 61 -14.99 -14.03 -37.65
CA LEU A 61 -15.72 -15.09 -38.36
C LEU A 61 -16.42 -14.60 -39.64
N ARG A 62 -15.76 -13.73 -40.42
CA ARG A 62 -16.09 -13.57 -41.84
C ARG A 62 -15.13 -14.40 -42.68
N PRO A 63 -15.57 -15.52 -43.29
CA PRO A 63 -14.76 -16.26 -44.24
C PRO A 63 -14.53 -15.40 -45.48
N SER A 64 -13.28 -15.28 -45.87
CA SER A 64 -12.82 -14.82 -47.18
C SER A 64 -13.55 -15.58 -48.31
N LEU A 65 -14.58 -14.96 -48.87
CA LEU A 65 -15.21 -15.37 -50.12
C LEU A 65 -15.33 -14.14 -51.03
N ALA A 66 -14.27 -13.88 -51.80
CA ALA A 66 -14.36 -13.15 -53.06
C ALA A 66 -13.15 -13.54 -53.91
N GLY A 67 -13.32 -14.64 -54.66
CA GLY A 67 -12.45 -14.96 -55.78
C GLY A 67 -12.62 -13.93 -56.91
N SER A 68 -11.49 -13.52 -57.47
CA SER A 68 -11.25 -13.20 -58.89
C SER A 68 -12.46 -12.87 -59.78
N SER A 69 -12.54 -11.62 -60.25
CA SER A 69 -12.91 -11.30 -61.64
C SER A 69 -12.41 -9.91 -62.03
N GLN A 70 -11.77 -9.87 -63.20
CA GLN A 70 -11.36 -8.69 -63.98
C GLN A 70 -12.58 -7.82 -64.36
N PHE A 71 -12.43 -6.49 -64.50
CA PHE A 71 -12.75 -5.71 -65.73
C PHE A 71 -12.55 -4.18 -65.57
N VAL A 72 -11.73 -3.63 -66.48
CA VAL A 72 -11.69 -2.32 -67.19
C VAL A 72 -12.54 -1.13 -66.72
N GLY A 73 -11.92 0.07 -66.69
CA GLY A 73 -12.61 1.35 -66.89
C GLY A 73 -11.79 2.63 -66.61
N SER A 74 -11.16 3.20 -67.65
CA SER A 74 -10.61 4.58 -67.69
C SER A 74 -11.64 5.66 -67.37
N TYR A 75 -11.25 6.82 -66.82
CA TYR A 75 -11.44 8.17 -67.39
C TYR A 75 -10.94 9.33 -66.49
N ARG A 76 -10.02 10.13 -67.07
CA ARG A 76 -9.83 11.61 -67.10
C ARG A 76 -10.02 12.55 -65.89
N ALA A 77 -9.10 13.53 -65.88
CA ALA A 77 -8.85 14.64 -64.97
C ALA A 77 -9.93 15.76 -64.88
N ILE A 78 -9.90 16.55 -63.80
CA ILE A 78 -9.59 18.02 -63.69
C ILE A 78 -9.82 18.49 -62.23
N PRO A 79 -9.05 19.46 -61.68
CA PRO A 79 -8.98 19.75 -60.24
C PRO A 79 -9.87 20.93 -59.81
N THR A 80 -10.44 20.90 -58.61
CA THR A 80 -10.90 22.11 -57.91
C THR A 80 -10.84 21.97 -56.37
N SER A 81 -10.06 22.88 -55.78
CA SER A 81 -10.22 23.53 -54.47
C SER A 81 -10.48 22.68 -53.21
N GLY A 82 -9.42 22.59 -52.40
CA GLY A 82 -9.47 22.91 -50.97
C GLY A 82 -10.00 21.83 -50.03
N VAL A 83 -9.11 21.19 -49.29
CA VAL A 83 -9.09 21.14 -47.81
C VAL A 83 -7.83 20.35 -47.39
N LEU A 84 -7.10 20.96 -46.45
CA LEU A 84 -5.88 20.54 -45.76
C LEU A 84 -5.53 19.04 -45.78
N SER A 85 -4.41 18.74 -46.44
CA SER A 85 -3.64 17.50 -46.28
C SER A 85 -3.01 17.46 -44.88
N TYR A 86 -3.49 16.57 -44.02
CA TYR A 86 -2.70 16.04 -42.92
C TYR A 86 -2.23 14.65 -43.32
N ALA A 87 -0.93 14.57 -43.61
CA ALA A 87 -0.24 13.33 -43.88
C ALA A 87 -0.50 12.32 -42.76
N HIS A 88 -0.98 11.14 -43.15
CA HIS A 88 -0.92 9.94 -42.33
C HIS A 88 0.54 9.67 -41.95
N VAL A 89 0.95 10.06 -40.74
CA VAL A 89 2.09 9.43 -40.08
C VAL A 89 1.63 8.02 -39.72
N GLN A 90 2.00 7.08 -40.58
CA GLN A 90 1.87 5.66 -40.36
C GLN A 90 2.78 5.28 -39.18
N SER A 91 2.26 5.48 -37.97
CA SER A 91 2.90 5.00 -36.75
C SER A 91 2.81 3.48 -36.78
N SER A 92 3.95 2.86 -37.05
CA SER A 92 4.18 1.44 -36.92
C SER A 92 3.68 0.97 -35.56
N ALA A 93 2.50 0.33 -35.56
CA ALA A 93 1.95 -0.33 -34.40
C ALA A 93 2.85 -1.53 -34.09
N VAL A 94 3.84 -1.32 -33.22
CA VAL A 94 4.42 -2.42 -32.44
C VAL A 94 3.27 -2.96 -31.62
N ALA A 95 2.81 -4.17 -31.97
CA ALA A 95 1.83 -4.91 -31.21
C ALA A 95 2.39 -5.15 -29.80
N SER A 96 2.09 -4.22 -28.90
CA SER A 96 2.17 -4.45 -27.46
C SER A 96 1.21 -5.60 -27.17
N GLU A 97 1.75 -6.80 -26.96
CA GLU A 97 1.05 -7.91 -26.32
C GLU A 97 0.26 -7.34 -25.15
N ALA A 98 -1.07 -7.29 -25.26
CA ALA A 98 -1.92 -6.75 -24.22
C ALA A 98 -1.86 -7.74 -23.06
N VAL A 99 -0.97 -7.49 -22.10
CA VAL A 99 -0.82 -8.27 -20.87
C VAL A 99 -2.16 -8.25 -20.16
N SER A 100 -2.91 -9.35 -20.27
CA SER A 100 -4.21 -9.50 -19.62
C SER A 100 -3.98 -9.68 -18.13
N VAL A 101 -4.04 -8.59 -17.37
CA VAL A 101 -4.02 -8.66 -15.90
C VAL A 101 -5.22 -9.51 -15.47
N PRO A 102 -5.02 -10.61 -14.71
CA PRO A 102 -6.11 -11.47 -14.28
C PRO A 102 -7.13 -10.69 -13.45
N ILE A 103 -8.42 -10.87 -13.76
CA ILE A 103 -9.54 -10.23 -13.05
C ILE A 103 -10.02 -11.16 -11.95
N TYR A 104 -10.05 -10.66 -10.73
CA TYR A 104 -10.40 -11.38 -9.53
C TYR A 104 -11.81 -11.04 -9.06
N ARG A 105 -12.65 -12.06 -8.84
CA ARG A 105 -14.02 -11.86 -8.33
C ARG A 105 -14.07 -11.61 -6.82
N SER A 106 -13.12 -12.18 -6.08
CA SER A 106 -13.04 -12.05 -4.63
C SER A 106 -11.61 -12.25 -4.12
N ALA A 107 -11.39 -11.96 -2.85
CA ALA A 107 -10.11 -12.25 -2.18
C ALA A 107 -9.72 -13.73 -2.22
N THR A 108 -10.69 -14.64 -2.06
CA THR A 108 -10.41 -16.09 -2.09
C THR A 108 -10.07 -16.58 -3.49
N ASP A 109 -10.71 -15.97 -4.49
CA ASP A 109 -10.45 -16.22 -5.91
C ASP A 109 -9.05 -15.72 -6.29
N ALA A 110 -8.68 -14.50 -5.87
CA ALA A 110 -7.33 -13.97 -6.01
C ALA A 110 -6.28 -14.86 -5.34
N PHE A 111 -6.49 -15.28 -4.10
CA PHE A 111 -5.56 -16.18 -3.42
C PHE A 111 -5.36 -17.50 -4.18
N ARG A 112 -6.44 -18.14 -4.63
CA ARG A 112 -6.37 -19.38 -5.41
C ARG A 112 -5.68 -19.19 -6.75
N MET A 113 -6.01 -18.12 -7.48
CA MET A 113 -5.39 -17.83 -8.77
C MET A 113 -3.90 -17.54 -8.64
N ILE A 114 -3.48 -16.75 -7.64
CA ILE A 114 -2.05 -16.48 -7.39
C ILE A 114 -1.29 -17.78 -7.12
N ILE A 115 -1.83 -18.68 -6.29
CA ILE A 115 -1.19 -19.98 -6.02
C ILE A 115 -1.16 -20.83 -7.29
N LYS A 116 -2.21 -20.82 -8.10
CA LYS A 116 -2.29 -21.62 -9.32
C LYS A 116 -1.30 -21.13 -10.39
N GLU A 117 -1.17 -19.82 -10.56
CA GLU A 117 -0.36 -19.20 -11.62
C GLU A 117 1.11 -19.00 -11.21
N GLU A 118 1.36 -18.57 -9.98
CA GLU A 118 2.68 -18.16 -9.50
C GLU A 118 3.24 -19.00 -8.34
N ARG A 119 2.49 -20.03 -7.92
CA ARG A 119 2.78 -20.88 -6.76
C ARG A 119 2.84 -20.08 -5.45
N ALA A 120 3.24 -20.73 -4.36
CA ALA A 120 3.38 -20.09 -3.05
C ALA A 120 4.31 -18.87 -3.08
N ALA A 121 5.32 -18.86 -3.96
CA ALA A 121 6.24 -17.75 -4.09
C ALA A 121 5.59 -16.47 -4.69
N GLY A 122 4.46 -16.59 -5.41
CA GLY A 122 3.68 -15.43 -5.85
C GLY A 122 3.12 -14.61 -4.69
N LEU A 123 2.75 -15.26 -3.58
CA LEU A 123 2.22 -14.58 -2.39
C LEU A 123 3.26 -13.69 -1.72
N TYR A 124 4.55 -14.00 -1.85
CA TYR A 124 5.69 -13.27 -1.26
C TYR A 124 6.31 -12.22 -2.20
N LYS A 125 5.70 -11.98 -3.35
CA LYS A 125 6.21 -11.03 -4.33
C LYS A 125 6.18 -9.60 -3.79
N GLY A 126 7.29 -8.89 -3.91
CA GLY A 126 7.45 -7.52 -3.43
C GLY A 126 7.66 -7.35 -1.92
N VAL A 127 7.95 -8.43 -1.19
CA VAL A 127 8.23 -8.36 0.26
C VAL A 127 9.60 -7.73 0.57
N THR A 128 10.53 -7.81 -0.38
CA THR A 128 11.91 -7.34 -0.23
C THR A 128 12.00 -5.83 -0.04
N SER A 129 11.18 -5.05 -0.76
CA SER A 129 11.15 -3.59 -0.64
C SER A 129 10.86 -3.10 0.79
N PRO A 130 9.74 -3.47 1.45
CA PRO A 130 9.46 -3.07 2.82
C PRO A 130 10.43 -3.70 3.85
N MET A 131 10.95 -4.90 3.61
CA MET A 131 11.93 -5.53 4.52
C MET A 131 13.20 -4.71 4.66
N LEU A 132 13.74 -4.19 3.55
CA LEU A 132 14.94 -3.35 3.57
C LEU A 132 14.74 -2.04 4.32
N GLY A 133 13.51 -1.51 4.33
CA GLY A 133 13.17 -0.23 4.94
C GLY A 133 12.51 -0.30 6.32
N VAL A 134 12.24 -1.49 6.87
CA VAL A 134 11.37 -1.64 8.05
C VAL A 134 11.87 -0.88 9.28
N ALA A 135 13.18 -0.93 9.54
CA ALA A 135 13.79 -0.24 10.68
C ALA A 135 13.67 1.28 10.53
N VAL A 136 13.97 1.80 9.33
CA VAL A 136 13.88 3.24 9.02
C VAL A 136 12.43 3.72 9.07
N MET A 137 11.50 2.93 8.54
CA MET A 137 10.08 3.23 8.57
C MET A 137 9.57 3.33 10.00
N ASN A 138 9.80 2.31 10.83
CA ASN A 138 9.37 2.31 12.22
C ASN A 138 10.04 3.43 13.04
N ALA A 139 11.35 3.62 12.87
CA ALA A 139 12.09 4.69 13.53
C ALA A 139 11.54 6.07 13.16
N SER A 140 11.20 6.29 11.88
CA SER A 140 10.63 7.55 11.42
C SER A 140 9.26 7.83 12.05
N ILE A 141 8.38 6.84 12.13
CA ILE A 141 7.04 6.98 12.71
C ILE A 141 7.14 7.34 14.19
N PHE A 142 7.87 6.56 14.98
CA PHE A 142 8.00 6.81 16.42
C PHE A 142 8.84 8.05 16.74
N GLY A 143 9.87 8.32 15.95
CA GLY A 143 10.70 9.51 16.10
C GLY A 143 9.91 10.78 15.84
N LEU A 144 9.21 10.87 14.71
CA LEU A 144 8.38 12.02 14.36
C LEU A 144 7.18 12.15 15.31
N TYR A 145 6.60 11.04 15.77
CA TYR A 145 5.56 11.07 16.80
C TYR A 145 6.07 11.67 18.10
N SER A 146 7.23 11.20 18.59
CA SER A 146 7.85 11.70 19.82
C SER A 146 8.23 13.17 19.71
N MET A 147 8.77 13.59 18.57
CA MET A 147 9.08 15.00 18.30
C MET A 147 7.80 15.86 18.29
N SER A 148 6.74 15.39 17.62
CA SER A 148 5.47 16.11 17.54
C SER A 148 4.79 16.24 18.89
N LEU A 149 4.86 15.20 19.72
CA LEU A 149 4.29 15.20 21.07
C LEU A 149 5.07 16.14 21.99
N ARG A 150 6.40 16.08 21.99
CA ARG A 150 7.26 16.99 22.77
C ARG A 150 7.06 18.44 22.36
N TYR A 151 6.94 18.71 21.06
CA TYR A 151 6.69 20.07 20.56
C TYR A 151 5.35 20.63 21.06
N GLN A 152 4.29 19.80 21.03
CA GLN A 152 2.97 20.19 21.56
C GLN A 152 3.02 20.46 23.07
N GLN A 153 3.68 19.60 23.83
CA GLN A 153 3.85 19.74 25.29
C GLN A 153 4.67 20.97 25.68
N GLN A 154 5.74 21.28 24.96
CA GLN A 154 6.61 22.42 25.26
C GLN A 154 5.94 23.78 25.03
N HIS A 155 5.01 23.88 24.09
CA HIS A 155 4.31 25.11 23.74
C HIS A 155 2.92 25.22 24.39
N GLY A 156 2.56 24.27 25.26
CA GLY A 156 1.24 24.19 25.88
C GLY A 156 0.08 24.00 24.90
N TYR A 157 0.36 23.51 23.68
CA TYR A 157 -0.70 23.21 22.73
C TYR A 157 -1.49 21.98 23.20
N LEU A 158 -2.82 22.11 23.22
CA LEU A 158 -3.76 21.06 23.61
C LEU A 158 -3.58 20.57 25.06
N GLU A 159 -3.05 21.42 25.94
CA GLU A 159 -3.06 21.15 27.38
C GLU A 159 -4.50 20.87 27.86
N GLY A 160 -4.69 19.72 28.51
CA GLY A 160 -6.01 19.24 28.95
C GLY A 160 -6.72 18.26 28.01
N TYR A 161 -6.24 18.04 26.78
CA TYR A 161 -6.84 17.13 25.80
C TYR A 161 -5.88 16.03 25.32
N PRO A 162 -5.59 15.01 26.16
CA PRO A 162 -4.57 14.00 25.86
C PRO A 162 -4.85 13.21 24.58
N ILE A 163 -6.11 12.85 24.32
CA ILE A 163 -6.51 12.10 23.11
C ILE A 163 -6.26 12.92 21.84
N THR A 164 -6.61 14.22 21.86
CA THR A 164 -6.41 15.12 20.71
C THR A 164 -4.92 15.35 20.46
N GLN A 165 -4.13 15.48 21.52
CA GLN A 165 -2.67 15.64 21.42
C GLN A 165 -2.02 14.44 20.73
N VAL A 166 -2.40 13.24 21.16
CA VAL A 166 -1.94 11.97 20.60
C VAL A 166 -2.44 11.77 19.15
N PHE A 167 -3.68 12.18 18.86
CA PHE A 167 -4.25 12.17 17.51
C PHE A 167 -3.44 13.05 16.54
N VAL A 168 -3.19 14.32 16.91
CA VAL A 168 -2.43 15.26 16.08
C VAL A 168 -0.97 14.83 15.93
N ALA A 169 -0.33 14.36 17.02
CA ALA A 169 1.01 13.81 16.95
C ALA A 169 1.10 12.61 16.00
N GLY A 170 0.09 11.74 16.00
CA GLY A 170 -0.04 10.63 15.08
C GLY A 170 -0.20 11.07 13.62
N MET A 171 -1.04 12.08 13.34
CA MET A 171 -1.20 12.61 11.98
C MET A 171 0.09 13.24 11.45
N LEU A 172 0.81 14.00 12.28
CA LEU A 172 2.07 14.64 11.90
C LEU A 172 3.18 13.61 11.67
N SER A 173 3.25 12.57 12.49
CA SER A 173 4.21 11.48 12.28
C SER A 173 3.92 10.70 11.00
N GLY A 174 2.64 10.42 10.72
CA GLY A 174 2.19 9.84 9.47
C GLY A 174 2.58 10.70 8.26
N LEU A 175 2.28 12.00 8.31
CA LEU A 175 2.61 12.92 7.24
C LEU A 175 4.12 13.00 6.98
N GLY A 176 4.94 13.12 8.02
CA GLY A 176 6.40 13.19 7.85
C GLY A 176 7.01 11.85 7.40
N SER A 177 6.54 10.73 7.96
CA SER A 177 7.02 9.40 7.58
C SER A 177 6.58 9.01 6.16
N SER A 178 5.52 9.62 5.63
CA SER A 178 5.03 9.36 4.26
C SER A 178 6.06 9.63 3.16
N LEU A 179 7.04 10.50 3.40
CA LEU A 179 8.15 10.74 2.48
C LEU A 179 9.08 9.53 2.36
N ILE A 180 9.22 8.75 3.43
CA ILE A 180 10.02 7.53 3.47
C ILE A 180 9.18 6.35 2.97
N THR A 181 7.91 6.25 3.36
CA THR A 181 7.07 5.11 3.00
C THR A 181 6.65 5.13 1.53
N SER A 182 6.45 6.31 0.93
CA SER A 182 5.98 6.43 -0.46
C SER A 182 6.85 5.71 -1.50
N PRO A 183 8.19 5.91 -1.56
CA PRO A 183 9.03 5.21 -2.53
C PRO A 183 9.06 3.69 -2.29
N ILE A 184 9.04 3.25 -1.03
CA ILE A 184 9.05 1.83 -0.65
C ILE A 184 7.73 1.17 -1.11
N ASP A 185 6.60 1.79 -0.79
CA ASP A 185 5.28 1.28 -1.16
C ASP A 185 5.08 1.24 -2.68
N LEU A 186 5.58 2.26 -3.41
CA LEU A 186 5.52 2.29 -4.86
C LEU A 186 6.26 1.08 -5.46
N VAL A 187 7.51 0.83 -5.04
CA VAL A 187 8.31 -0.29 -5.54
C VAL A 187 7.63 -1.62 -5.21
N LYS A 188 7.15 -1.81 -3.98
CA LYS A 188 6.37 -2.99 -3.57
C LYS A 188 5.18 -3.24 -4.50
N ILE A 189 4.38 -2.21 -4.76
CA ILE A 189 3.17 -2.35 -5.60
C ILE A 189 3.55 -2.72 -7.03
N ARG A 190 4.59 -2.10 -7.60
CA ARG A 190 5.08 -2.43 -8.95
C ARG A 190 5.61 -3.86 -9.05
N GLU A 191 6.33 -4.32 -8.03
CA GLU A 191 6.78 -5.71 -7.94
C GLU A 191 5.60 -6.68 -7.86
N GLN A 192 4.57 -6.36 -7.06
CA GLN A 192 3.36 -7.18 -6.91
C GLN A 192 2.51 -7.25 -8.18
N MET A 193 2.57 -6.21 -9.01
CA MET A 193 1.81 -6.08 -10.26
C MET A 193 2.43 -6.74 -11.47
N ASN A 194 3.75 -6.93 -11.45
CA ASN A 194 4.38 -7.72 -12.47
C ASN A 194 3.96 -9.19 -12.27
N THR A 195 3.39 -9.86 -13.28
CA THR A 195 3.01 -11.29 -13.18
C THR A 195 4.06 -12.20 -13.81
N HIS A 196 4.65 -11.77 -14.93
CA HIS A 196 5.53 -12.61 -15.75
C HIS A 196 6.99 -12.62 -15.30
N THR A 197 7.50 -11.52 -14.77
CA THR A 197 8.90 -11.43 -14.30
C THR A 197 8.97 -11.15 -12.81
N ARG A 198 10.08 -11.57 -12.18
CA ARG A 198 10.43 -11.25 -10.79
C ARG A 198 11.65 -10.33 -10.80
N PRO A 199 11.50 -9.07 -11.21
CA PRO A 199 12.61 -8.12 -11.17
C PRO A 199 13.06 -7.92 -9.73
N SER A 200 14.35 -7.66 -9.54
CA SER A 200 14.89 -7.24 -8.25
C SER A 200 14.34 -5.87 -7.86
N THR A 201 14.15 -5.63 -6.56
CA THR A 201 13.73 -4.32 -6.00
C THR A 201 14.57 -3.18 -6.52
N TRP A 202 15.88 -3.39 -6.64
CA TRP A 202 16.78 -2.38 -7.19
C TRP A 202 16.54 -2.14 -8.69
N GLN A 203 16.22 -3.17 -9.44
CA GLN A 203 15.90 -3.04 -10.86
C GLN A 203 14.62 -2.22 -11.03
N VAL A 204 13.54 -2.56 -10.32
CA VAL A 204 12.28 -1.81 -10.38
C VAL A 204 12.49 -0.34 -9.98
N PHE A 205 13.18 -0.09 -8.87
CA PHE A 205 13.47 1.28 -8.43
C PHE A 205 14.27 2.08 -9.47
N ARG A 206 15.34 1.48 -10.01
CA ARG A 206 16.19 2.10 -11.03
C ARG A 206 15.41 2.36 -12.33
N ASP A 207 14.56 1.42 -12.73
CA ASP A 207 13.77 1.53 -13.95
C ASP A 207 12.73 2.64 -13.82
N VAL A 208 12.04 2.74 -12.67
CA VAL A 208 11.14 3.88 -12.35
C VAL A 208 11.90 5.20 -12.38
N LEU A 209 13.06 5.26 -11.71
CA LEU A 209 13.85 6.48 -11.62
C LEU A 209 14.34 6.96 -13.00
N ARG A 210 14.73 6.03 -13.88
CA ARG A 210 15.22 6.35 -15.24
C ARG A 210 14.11 6.67 -16.22
N SER A 211 12.97 5.98 -16.15
CA SER A 211 11.87 6.15 -17.10
C SER A 211 10.90 7.27 -16.73
N GLU A 212 10.64 7.48 -15.45
CA GLU A 212 9.60 8.39 -14.96
C GLU A 212 10.15 9.54 -14.10
N GLY A 213 11.41 9.43 -13.64
CA GLY A 213 12.06 10.41 -12.79
C GLY A 213 11.67 10.34 -11.31
N LEU A 214 12.28 11.20 -10.50
CA LEU A 214 12.12 11.21 -9.05
C LEU A 214 10.72 11.66 -8.62
N PHE A 215 10.30 12.86 -9.01
CA PHE A 215 9.04 13.43 -8.52
C PHE A 215 7.80 12.83 -9.17
N ARG A 216 7.85 12.52 -10.48
CA ARG A 216 6.71 11.99 -11.24
C ARG A 216 6.62 10.46 -11.21
N GLY A 217 7.72 9.77 -10.96
CA GLY A 217 7.80 8.31 -10.82
C GLY A 217 7.88 7.86 -9.37
N VAL A 218 9.03 8.08 -8.73
CA VAL A 218 9.31 7.55 -7.37
C VAL A 218 8.31 8.07 -6.32
N TYR A 219 7.93 9.34 -6.39
CA TYR A 219 6.93 9.96 -5.49
C TYR A 219 5.52 10.02 -6.09
N ARG A 220 5.23 9.22 -7.12
CA ARG A 220 3.89 9.15 -7.71
C ARG A 220 2.87 8.71 -6.66
N GLY A 221 1.82 9.51 -6.49
CA GLY A 221 0.78 9.24 -5.49
C GLY A 221 1.18 9.61 -4.05
N TRP A 222 2.27 10.35 -3.82
CA TRP A 222 2.67 10.75 -2.47
C TRP A 222 1.54 11.45 -1.69
N CYS A 223 0.79 12.37 -2.30
CA CYS A 223 -0.33 13.03 -1.62
C CYS A 223 -1.38 12.02 -1.13
N THR A 224 -1.64 10.96 -1.90
CA THR A 224 -2.58 9.89 -1.48
C THR A 224 -1.99 9.00 -0.40
N THR A 225 -0.69 8.77 -0.44
CA THR A 225 0.06 8.11 0.65
C THR A 225 0.00 8.94 1.92
N ALA A 226 0.21 10.24 1.84
CA ALA A 226 0.13 11.15 2.97
C ALA A 226 -1.28 11.14 3.61
N VAL A 227 -2.34 11.21 2.80
CA VAL A 227 -3.73 11.10 3.29
C VAL A 227 -3.99 9.74 3.94
N ARG A 228 -3.48 8.63 3.37
CA ARG A 228 -3.54 7.31 4.01
C ARG A 228 -2.83 7.32 5.37
N ASP A 229 -1.66 7.94 5.43
CA ASP A 229 -0.81 7.99 6.64
C ASP A 229 -1.36 8.90 7.73
N LEU A 230 -2.31 9.78 7.43
CA LEU A 230 -3.10 10.44 8.47
C LEU A 230 -3.87 9.44 9.37
N GLY A 231 -4.02 8.18 8.92
CA GLY A 231 -4.59 7.08 9.70
C GLY A 231 -3.82 6.75 11.00
N TYR A 232 -2.56 7.20 11.14
CA TYR A 232 -1.85 7.13 12.41
C TYR A 232 -2.51 7.96 13.51
N GLY A 233 -3.23 9.04 13.17
CA GLY A 233 -4.03 9.80 14.15
C GLY A 233 -5.12 8.94 14.81
N PRO A 234 -6.08 8.41 14.04
CA PRO A 234 -7.08 7.45 14.54
C PRO A 234 -6.46 6.25 15.26
N TYR A 235 -5.32 5.72 14.79
CA TYR A 235 -4.60 4.64 15.46
C TYR A 235 -4.21 5.03 16.89
N PHE A 236 -3.41 6.08 17.06
CA PHE A 236 -2.91 6.44 18.39
C PHE A 236 -4.02 6.95 19.32
N ALA A 237 -5.02 7.66 18.79
CA ALA A 237 -6.16 8.14 19.57
C ALA A 237 -7.04 6.98 20.10
N SER A 238 -7.36 6.01 19.25
CA SER A 238 -8.15 4.85 19.66
C SER A 238 -7.37 3.93 20.61
N TYR A 239 -6.06 3.79 20.39
CA TYR A 239 -5.17 3.08 21.31
C TYR A 239 -5.17 3.71 22.71
N GLU A 240 -5.00 5.02 22.81
CA GLU A 240 -5.00 5.74 24.08
C GLU A 240 -6.38 5.71 24.76
N MET A 241 -7.45 5.90 23.98
CA MET A 241 -8.81 5.84 24.49
C MET A 241 -9.13 4.47 25.08
N LEU A 242 -8.78 3.38 24.40
CA LEU A 242 -9.03 2.03 24.91
C LEU A 242 -8.15 1.70 26.13
N ASN A 243 -6.88 2.11 26.12
CA ASN A 243 -5.99 1.94 27.26
C ASN A 243 -6.47 2.70 28.50
N SER A 244 -6.94 3.95 28.34
CA SER A 244 -7.49 4.73 29.45
C SER A 244 -8.76 4.11 30.03
N GLN A 245 -9.64 3.57 29.18
CA GLN A 245 -10.85 2.85 29.60
C GLN A 245 -10.50 1.57 30.37
N ILE A 246 -9.55 0.77 29.90
CA ILE A 246 -9.12 -0.46 30.57
C ILE A 246 -8.52 -0.13 31.94
N ARG A 247 -7.65 0.88 32.04
CA ARG A 247 -7.09 1.32 33.33
C ARG A 247 -8.17 1.76 34.30
N ALA A 248 -9.13 2.56 33.84
CA ALA A 248 -10.23 3.05 34.68
C ALA A 248 -11.15 1.92 35.17
N TYR A 249 -11.37 0.88 34.35
CA TYR A 249 -12.25 -0.23 34.70
C TYR A 249 -11.58 -1.29 35.59
N THR A 250 -10.28 -1.53 35.39
CA THR A 250 -9.58 -2.65 36.04
C THR A 250 -8.73 -2.24 37.25
N ASP A 251 -8.48 -0.93 37.44
CA ASP A 251 -7.65 -0.35 38.50
C ASP A 251 -6.28 -1.04 38.67
N ARG A 252 -5.73 -1.55 37.57
CA ARG A 252 -4.42 -2.23 37.50
C ARG A 252 -3.58 -1.67 36.35
N PRO A 253 -2.25 -1.83 36.40
CA PRO A 253 -1.42 -1.54 35.24
C PRO A 253 -1.83 -2.40 34.03
N LEU A 254 -1.68 -1.85 32.83
CA LEU A 254 -1.96 -2.56 31.59
C LEU A 254 -1.03 -3.75 31.45
N SER A 255 -1.61 -4.91 31.17
CA SER A 255 -0.83 -6.09 30.80
C SER A 255 -0.41 -6.02 29.33
N ASN A 256 0.58 -6.83 28.96
CA ASN A 256 0.98 -6.99 27.57
C ASN A 256 -0.19 -7.42 26.66
N VAL A 257 -1.13 -8.20 27.20
CA VAL A 257 -2.33 -8.65 26.48
C VAL A 257 -3.30 -7.49 26.25
N ASP A 258 -3.51 -6.65 27.26
CA ASP A 258 -4.38 -5.47 27.12
C ASP A 258 -3.82 -4.52 26.04
N MET A 259 -2.51 -4.26 26.08
CA MET A 259 -1.84 -3.43 25.07
C MET A 259 -1.93 -4.05 23.66
N ALA A 260 -1.79 -5.37 23.54
CA ALA A 260 -1.91 -6.07 22.26
C ALA A 260 -3.34 -6.00 21.70
N VAL A 261 -4.35 -6.19 22.54
CA VAL A 261 -5.77 -6.05 22.14
C VAL A 261 -6.07 -4.60 21.75
N SER A 262 -5.61 -3.63 22.54
CA SER A 262 -5.75 -2.20 22.22
C SER A 262 -5.11 -1.86 20.89
N GLY A 263 -3.90 -2.35 20.62
CA GLY A 263 -3.20 -2.18 19.36
C GLY A 263 -3.95 -2.80 18.18
N ALA A 264 -4.54 -3.99 18.36
CA ALA A 264 -5.31 -4.66 17.32
C ALA A 264 -6.59 -3.87 16.96
N VAL A 265 -7.34 -3.43 17.96
CA VAL A 265 -8.55 -2.61 17.76
C VAL A 265 -8.19 -1.28 17.11
N ALA A 266 -7.15 -0.61 17.61
CA ALA A 266 -6.65 0.63 17.04
C ALA A 266 -6.21 0.49 15.58
N GLY A 267 -5.57 -0.63 15.25
CA GLY A 267 -5.23 -0.99 13.88
C GLY A 267 -6.46 -1.06 12.98
N VAL A 268 -7.53 -1.74 13.41
CA VAL A 268 -8.78 -1.84 12.63
C VAL A 268 -9.41 -0.46 12.44
N VAL A 269 -9.47 0.37 13.49
CA VAL A 269 -10.02 1.74 13.41
C VAL A 269 -9.23 2.58 12.40
N ALA A 270 -7.90 2.53 12.47
CA ALA A 270 -7.03 3.23 11.54
C ALA A 270 -7.28 2.79 10.09
N TRP A 271 -7.27 1.47 9.83
CA TRP A 271 -7.49 0.93 8.49
C TRP A 271 -8.85 1.34 7.93
N VAL A 272 -9.93 1.22 8.71
CA VAL A 272 -11.29 1.58 8.24
C VAL A 272 -11.37 3.07 7.92
N SER A 273 -10.74 3.94 8.71
CA SER A 273 -10.79 5.39 8.51
C SER A 273 -10.15 5.87 7.20
N THR A 274 -9.06 5.23 6.77
CA THR A 274 -8.28 5.65 5.59
C THR A 274 -8.30 4.64 4.45
N PHE A 275 -9.15 3.61 4.52
CA PHE A 275 -9.21 2.53 3.53
C PHE A 275 -9.51 3.05 2.11
N TRP A 276 -10.39 4.03 2.00
CA TRP A 276 -10.74 4.65 0.72
C TRP A 276 -9.53 5.32 0.05
N ALA A 277 -8.65 5.94 0.84
CA ALA A 277 -7.42 6.58 0.36
C ALA A 277 -6.38 5.53 -0.05
N ASP A 278 -6.31 4.41 0.68
CA ASP A 278 -5.47 3.26 0.36
C ASP A 278 -5.82 2.65 -1.01
N VAL A 279 -7.11 2.47 -1.32
CA VAL A 279 -7.53 1.99 -2.66
C VAL A 279 -7.08 2.94 -3.77
N ILE A 280 -7.30 4.25 -3.60
CA ILE A 280 -6.91 5.26 -4.61
C ILE A 280 -5.39 5.27 -4.78
N LYS A 281 -4.65 5.24 -3.67
CA LYS A 281 -3.19 5.16 -3.65
C LYS A 281 -2.70 3.95 -4.44
N THR A 282 -3.22 2.76 -4.15
CA THR A 282 -2.80 1.52 -4.80
C THR A 282 -3.02 1.58 -6.31
N LYS A 283 -4.17 2.10 -6.77
CA LYS A 283 -4.44 2.30 -8.20
C LYS A 283 -3.48 3.29 -8.85
N ILE A 284 -3.17 4.41 -8.20
CA ILE A 284 -2.23 5.41 -8.73
C ILE A 284 -0.82 4.82 -8.84
N GLN A 285 -0.35 4.12 -7.80
CA GLN A 285 1.01 3.57 -7.73
C GLN A 285 1.22 2.34 -8.62
N ALA A 286 0.14 1.64 -8.99
CA ALA A 286 0.18 0.55 -9.96
C ALA A 286 0.35 1.01 -11.42
N THR A 287 0.06 2.26 -11.74
CA THR A 287 0.18 2.80 -13.12
C THR A 287 1.53 3.48 -13.38
N SER A 288 1.96 3.49 -14.64
CA SER A 288 3.15 4.21 -15.07
C SER A 288 2.86 5.70 -15.33
N ALA A 289 3.89 6.55 -15.30
CA ALA A 289 3.78 7.96 -15.65
C ALA A 289 3.34 8.20 -17.10
N SER A 290 3.63 7.27 -18.01
CA SER A 290 3.23 7.34 -19.43
C SER A 290 1.73 7.25 -19.65
N ASP A 291 0.99 6.60 -18.75
CA ASP A 291 -0.44 6.31 -18.92
C ASP A 291 -1.34 7.51 -18.62
N TYR A 292 -0.75 8.68 -18.36
CA TYR A 292 -1.46 9.82 -17.81
C TYR A 292 -2.01 10.78 -18.87
N ARG A 293 -3.32 11.03 -18.80
CA ARG A 293 -3.98 12.17 -19.47
C ARG A 293 -4.16 13.32 -18.48
N ALA A 294 -4.01 14.55 -18.95
CA ALA A 294 -3.99 15.79 -18.14
C ALA A 294 -5.08 15.86 -17.04
N GLY A 295 -4.72 16.31 -15.83
CA GLY A 295 -5.65 16.49 -14.70
C GLY A 295 -4.99 16.38 -13.31
N SER A 296 -5.81 16.14 -12.28
CA SER A 296 -5.34 15.71 -10.95
C SER A 296 -5.40 14.18 -10.83
N LEU A 297 -4.28 13.51 -10.52
CA LEU A 297 -4.23 12.05 -10.39
C LEU A 297 -5.26 11.52 -9.39
N PHE A 298 -5.43 12.22 -8.27
CA PHE A 298 -6.34 11.82 -7.20
C PHE A 298 -7.79 11.87 -7.66
N TRP A 299 -8.26 13.03 -8.12
CA TRP A 299 -9.66 13.24 -8.49
C TRP A 299 -10.08 12.39 -9.68
N THR A 300 -9.21 12.25 -10.69
CA THR A 300 -9.46 11.39 -11.83
C THR A 300 -9.61 9.94 -11.39
N THR A 301 -8.68 9.43 -10.57
CA THR A 301 -8.74 8.04 -10.09
C THR A 301 -9.93 7.79 -9.18
N ALA A 302 -10.26 8.74 -8.29
CA ALA A 302 -11.44 8.65 -7.43
C ALA A 302 -12.73 8.63 -8.24
N ARG A 303 -12.89 9.53 -9.22
CA ARG A 303 -14.06 9.57 -10.10
C ARG A 303 -14.22 8.30 -10.92
N HIS A 304 -13.13 7.80 -11.50
CA HIS A 304 -13.15 6.51 -12.23
C HIS A 304 -13.50 5.34 -11.31
N THR A 305 -12.96 5.31 -10.09
CA THR A 305 -13.27 4.25 -9.11
C THR A 305 -14.75 4.26 -8.72
N TYR A 306 -15.31 5.44 -8.48
CA TYR A 306 -16.74 5.58 -8.20
C TYR A 306 -17.62 5.19 -9.39
N ALA A 307 -17.24 5.59 -10.61
CA ALA A 307 -17.98 5.23 -11.82
C ALA A 307 -17.99 3.71 -12.10
N GLN A 308 -16.96 2.98 -11.66
CA GLN A 308 -16.82 1.54 -11.91
C GLN A 308 -17.61 0.66 -10.93
N GLY A 309 -17.70 1.04 -9.65
CA GLY A 309 -18.31 0.18 -8.62
C GLY A 309 -18.94 0.94 -7.45
N GLY A 310 -19.22 2.23 -7.65
CA GLY A 310 -19.80 3.10 -6.63
C GLY A 310 -18.92 3.22 -5.38
N TRP A 311 -19.57 3.40 -4.24
CA TRP A 311 -18.89 3.54 -2.95
C TRP A 311 -18.19 2.25 -2.49
N ARG A 312 -18.68 1.07 -2.89
CA ARG A 312 -18.09 -0.22 -2.50
C ARG A 312 -16.72 -0.45 -3.12
N ALA A 313 -16.44 0.16 -4.28
CA ALA A 313 -15.15 0.08 -4.94
C ALA A 313 -14.00 0.63 -4.07
N PHE A 314 -14.28 1.57 -3.17
CA PHE A 314 -13.30 2.14 -2.23
C PHE A 314 -12.99 1.23 -1.05
N PHE A 315 -13.69 0.12 -0.88
CA PHE A 315 -13.50 -0.84 0.22
C PHE A 315 -13.10 -2.24 -0.26
N VAL A 316 -12.72 -2.36 -1.54
CA VAL A 316 -12.21 -3.60 -2.12
C VAL A 316 -10.87 -3.95 -1.46
N GLY A 317 -10.78 -5.16 -0.91
CA GLY A 317 -9.59 -5.63 -0.18
C GLY A 317 -9.63 -5.43 1.34
N VAL A 318 -10.72 -4.87 1.89
CA VAL A 318 -10.85 -4.66 3.35
C VAL A 318 -10.83 -5.99 4.12
N GLY A 319 -11.48 -7.03 3.57
CA GLY A 319 -11.52 -8.37 4.18
C GLY A 319 -10.12 -8.98 4.41
N PRO A 320 -9.28 -9.12 3.36
CA PRO A 320 -7.88 -9.51 3.52
C PRO A 320 -7.11 -8.66 4.53
N THR A 321 -7.35 -7.34 4.53
CA THR A 321 -6.63 -6.41 5.41
C THR A 321 -6.99 -6.61 6.89
N ILE A 322 -8.28 -6.84 7.20
CA ILE A 322 -8.73 -7.14 8.57
C ILE A 322 -8.26 -8.52 8.99
N LEU A 323 -8.38 -9.53 8.11
CA LEU A 323 -7.94 -10.90 8.40
C LEU A 323 -6.44 -10.97 8.68
N ARG A 324 -5.64 -10.14 7.99
CA ARG A 324 -4.20 -9.98 8.20
C ARG A 324 -3.84 -9.55 9.62
N ALA A 325 -4.70 -8.81 10.32
CA ALA A 325 -4.37 -8.27 11.64
C ALA A 325 -4.06 -9.37 12.67
N LEU A 326 -4.79 -10.49 12.62
CA LEU A 326 -4.61 -11.62 13.53
C LEU A 326 -3.21 -12.27 13.46
N PRO A 327 -2.77 -12.79 12.29
CA PRO A 327 -1.45 -13.42 12.18
C PRO A 327 -0.31 -12.42 12.40
N VAL A 328 -0.46 -11.18 11.94
CA VAL A 328 0.57 -10.14 12.08
C VAL A 328 0.80 -9.79 13.54
N ASN A 329 -0.26 -9.55 14.31
CA ASN A 329 -0.14 -9.20 15.73
C ASN A 329 0.39 -10.38 16.55
N ALA A 330 -0.06 -11.61 16.26
CA ALA A 330 0.43 -12.80 16.94
C ALA A 330 1.94 -13.00 16.73
N VAL A 331 2.40 -12.91 15.47
CA VAL A 331 3.82 -13.08 15.14
C VAL A 331 4.66 -11.93 15.69
N LEU A 332 4.17 -10.69 15.59
CA LEU A 332 4.85 -9.52 16.16
C LEU A 332 5.11 -9.72 17.65
N PHE A 333 4.09 -10.10 18.40
CA PHE A 333 4.21 -10.29 19.85
C PHE A 333 5.17 -11.42 20.21
N VAL A 334 4.95 -12.60 19.62
CA VAL A 334 5.78 -13.78 19.90
C VAL A 334 7.24 -13.54 19.53
N THR A 335 7.51 -12.97 18.36
CA THR A 335 8.88 -12.68 17.94
C THR A 335 9.52 -11.63 18.82
N TYR A 336 8.83 -10.53 19.14
CA TYR A 336 9.38 -9.50 20.02
C TYR A 336 9.77 -10.06 21.38
N GLU A 337 8.86 -10.79 22.03
CA GLU A 337 9.09 -11.35 23.37
C GLU A 337 10.20 -12.41 23.36
N THR A 338 10.19 -13.31 22.38
CA THR A 338 11.21 -14.36 22.26
C THR A 338 12.59 -13.77 21.97
N THR A 339 12.68 -12.80 21.06
CA THR A 339 13.96 -12.15 20.73
C THR A 339 14.48 -11.34 21.91
N LYS A 340 13.61 -10.64 22.62
CA LYS A 340 13.96 -9.89 23.83
C LYS A 340 14.50 -10.81 24.93
N GLN A 341 13.78 -11.90 25.23
CA GLN A 341 14.21 -12.88 26.24
C GLN A 341 15.53 -13.54 25.86
N MET A 342 15.73 -13.90 24.59
CA MET A 342 16.99 -14.46 24.10
C MET A 342 18.15 -13.47 24.27
N LEU A 343 17.97 -12.19 23.95
CA LEU A 343 19.02 -11.19 24.07
C LEU A 343 19.40 -10.95 25.54
N ILE A 344 18.41 -10.82 26.41
CA ILE A 344 18.61 -10.67 27.85
C ILE A 344 19.31 -11.91 28.43
N SER A 345 18.94 -13.12 28.01
CA SER A 345 19.58 -14.35 28.49
C SER A 345 21.05 -14.47 28.07
N HIS A 346 21.46 -13.78 27.01
CA HIS A 346 22.85 -13.71 26.53
C HIS A 346 23.61 -12.48 27.08
N GLY A 347 23.01 -11.70 27.98
CA GLY A 347 23.66 -10.61 28.70
C GLY A 347 23.69 -9.26 27.97
N PHE A 348 22.80 -9.03 27.01
CA PHE A 348 22.64 -7.74 26.31
C PHE A 348 21.66 -6.77 26.97
#